data_AF-A0A5J5CGW6-F1
#
_entry.id   AF-A0A5J5CGW6-F1
#
_cell.length_a   1.000
_cell.length_b   1.000
_cell.length_c   1.000
_cell.angle_alpha   90.00
_cell.angle_beta   90.00
_cell.angle_gamma   90.00
#
_symmetry.space_group_name_H-M   'P 1'
#
loop_
_entity.id
_entity.type
_entity.pdbx_description
1 polymer ?
#
loop_
_entity_poly.entity_id
_entity_poly.type
_entity_poly.pdbx_seq_one_letter_code
_entity_poly.pdbx_strand_id
1 'polypeptide(L)'
;MRLKEVQQEVEIQQHVGQSSLLPGQCWPFSGDQGHLSVSLSHPVSITSVTLGHITKSQSPSESIASAPRTFSIYGMRTATEEGRYLGTLVYDQDGAAFQTFKLPNPDRGVFRYVKLQIDSNWGNTDYTCLYSFRVHGKIGEGEGKSITKRPNFPEFS
;
A
#
# COMPACT_ATOMS: atom_id res chain seq x y z
N MET A 1 -2.46 -31.98 4.30
CA MET A 1 -3.18 -30.81 3.77
C MET A 1 -2.35 -29.58 4.11
N ARG A 2 -1.43 -29.16 3.23
CA ARG A 2 -0.57 -27.98 3.47
C ARG A 2 -1.34 -26.76 2.97
N LEU A 3 -1.72 -25.87 3.89
CA LEU A 3 -2.15 -24.52 3.57
C LEU A 3 -0.97 -23.87 2.84
N LYS A 4 -1.10 -23.64 1.54
CA LYS A 4 -0.19 -22.74 0.84
C LYS A 4 -0.68 -21.34 1.21
N GLU A 5 -0.03 -20.75 2.21
CA GLU A 5 -0.04 -19.30 2.36
C GLU A 5 0.40 -18.73 1.02
N VAL A 6 -0.55 -18.08 0.34
CA VAL A 6 -0.29 -17.37 -0.90
C VAL A 6 0.52 -16.14 -0.49
N GLN A 7 1.84 -16.30 -0.41
CA GLN A 7 2.80 -15.22 -0.50
C GLN A 7 2.73 -14.70 -1.95
N GLN A 8 1.64 -14.01 -2.29
CA GLN A 8 1.59 -13.28 -3.54
C GLN A 8 2.42 -12.02 -3.30
N GLU A 9 3.67 -12.06 -3.73
CA GLU A 9 4.40 -10.86 -4.09
C GLU A 9 3.52 -10.10 -5.06
N VAL A 10 2.76 -9.14 -4.54
CA VAL A 10 2.18 -8.12 -5.39
C VAL A 10 3.37 -7.31 -5.84
N GLU A 11 3.94 -7.71 -6.99
CA GLU A 11 4.60 -6.77 -7.88
C GLU A 11 3.56 -5.69 -8.16
N ILE A 12 3.55 -4.66 -7.29
CA ILE A 12 3.09 -3.35 -7.71
C ILE A 12 4.09 -3.02 -8.81
N GLN A 13 3.73 -3.34 -10.05
CA GLN A 13 4.53 -2.99 -11.20
C GLN A 13 4.85 -1.51 -11.02
N GLN A 14 6.15 -1.22 -10.90
CA GLN A 14 6.64 0.15 -10.91
C GLN A 14 6.43 0.68 -12.32
N HIS A 15 5.18 0.88 -12.74
CA HIS A 15 4.86 1.64 -13.93
C HIS A 15 5.13 3.10 -13.59
N VAL A 16 6.32 3.53 -14.01
CA VAL A 16 6.72 4.93 -14.08
C VAL A 16 5.73 5.65 -14.99
N GLY A 17 4.83 6.44 -14.40
CA GLY A 17 3.90 7.32 -15.11
C GLY A 17 2.57 6.65 -15.46
N GLN A 18 1.49 7.19 -14.88
CA GLN A 18 0.08 6.80 -15.09
C GLN A 18 -0.32 5.38 -14.64
N SER A 19 -0.67 5.21 -13.37
CA SER A 19 -1.64 4.15 -13.02
C SER A 19 -3.01 4.57 -13.55
N SER A 20 -3.37 4.16 -14.75
CA SER A 20 -4.71 4.37 -15.28
C SER A 20 -5.68 3.49 -14.47
N LEU A 21 -6.76 4.10 -13.96
CA LEU A 21 -7.86 3.37 -13.33
C LEU A 21 -8.82 2.94 -14.44
N LEU A 22 -8.58 1.75 -15.01
CA LEU A 22 -9.41 1.19 -16.07
C LEU A 22 -10.37 0.15 -15.49
N PRO A 23 -11.69 0.22 -15.77
CA PRO A 23 -12.65 -0.78 -15.31
C PRO A 23 -12.17 -2.22 -15.57
N GLY A 24 -12.29 -3.09 -14.56
CA GLY A 24 -11.82 -4.48 -14.62
C GLY A 24 -10.34 -4.72 -14.29
N GLN A 25 -9.48 -3.69 -14.22
CA GLN A 25 -8.06 -3.83 -13.86
C GLN A 25 -7.80 -3.65 -12.37
N CYS A 26 -8.57 -4.31 -11.52
CA CYS A 26 -8.37 -4.32 -10.07
C CYS A 26 -7.99 -5.71 -9.57
N TRP A 27 -7.47 -5.78 -8.34
CA TRP A 27 -7.30 -7.02 -7.61
C TRP A 27 -8.57 -7.31 -6.79
N PRO A 28 -9.40 -8.30 -7.20
CA PRO A 28 -10.57 -8.69 -6.44
C PRO A 28 -10.20 -9.70 -5.35
N PHE A 29 -10.87 -9.60 -4.20
CA PHE A 29 -10.91 -10.66 -3.19
C PHE A 29 -12.33 -10.88 -2.70
N SER A 30 -12.64 -12.12 -2.29
CA SER A 30 -13.99 -12.51 -1.85
C SER A 30 -14.37 -11.83 -0.53
N GLY A 31 -15.63 -11.39 -0.44
CA GLY A 31 -16.17 -10.69 0.72
C GLY A 31 -15.72 -9.23 0.86
N ASP A 32 -15.94 -8.68 2.04
CA ASP A 32 -15.69 -7.28 2.40
C ASP A 32 -14.43 -7.07 3.24
N GLN A 33 -13.80 -8.16 3.70
CA GLN A 33 -12.60 -8.15 4.53
C GLN A 33 -11.45 -8.90 3.86
N GLY A 34 -10.27 -8.32 3.91
CA GLY A 34 -9.08 -8.87 3.26
C GLY A 34 -7.82 -8.10 3.62
N HIS A 35 -6.67 -8.57 3.16
CA HIS A 35 -5.42 -7.84 3.39
C HIS A 35 -4.44 -7.99 2.24
N LEU A 36 -3.56 -7.01 2.13
CA LEU A 36 -2.47 -6.95 1.18
C LEU A 36 -1.18 -6.57 1.93
N SER A 37 -0.14 -7.38 1.81
CA SER A 37 1.19 -7.08 2.32
C SER A 37 2.13 -6.70 1.17
N VAL A 38 2.82 -5.57 1.31
CA VAL A 38 3.71 -5.01 0.28
C VAL A 38 5.12 -4.84 0.84
N SER A 39 6.11 -5.39 0.13
CA SER A 39 7.53 -5.12 0.38
C SER A 39 7.91 -3.77 -0.22
N LEU A 40 8.46 -2.88 0.59
CA LEU A 40 8.92 -1.57 0.16
C LEU A 40 10.34 -1.67 -0.41
N SER A 41 10.63 -0.88 -1.44
CA SER A 41 11.96 -0.84 -2.07
C SER A 41 13.06 -0.43 -1.09
N HIS A 42 12.73 0.45 -0.14
CA HIS A 42 13.62 0.98 0.89
C HIS A 42 12.96 0.93 2.27
N PRO A 43 13.72 1.03 3.39
CA PRO A 43 13.14 1.24 4.70
C PRO A 43 12.54 2.66 4.70
N VAL A 44 11.26 2.78 5.05
CA VAL A 44 10.54 4.05 4.98
C VAL A 44 9.83 4.35 6.30
N SER A 45 9.96 5.59 6.76
CA SER A 45 9.04 6.19 7.73
C SER A 45 7.78 6.65 6.99
N ILE A 46 6.70 5.88 7.13
CA ILE A 46 5.48 6.03 6.33
C ILE A 46 4.68 7.23 6.85
N THR A 47 4.46 8.23 6.00
CA THR A 47 3.76 9.47 6.37
C THR A 47 2.31 9.48 5.89
N SER A 48 2.06 8.89 4.73
CA SER A 48 0.75 8.87 4.10
C SER A 48 0.63 7.71 3.13
N VAL A 49 -0.61 7.36 2.79
CA VAL A 49 -0.92 6.35 1.78
C VAL A 49 -1.92 6.93 0.79
N THR A 50 -1.90 6.46 -0.46
CA THR A 50 -2.93 6.78 -1.45
C THR A 50 -3.66 5.51 -1.86
N LEU A 51 -4.98 5.58 -1.83
CA LEU A 51 -5.86 4.56 -2.40
C LEU A 51 -6.50 5.10 -3.67
N GLY A 52 -6.52 4.30 -4.73
CA GLY A 52 -7.19 4.61 -5.98
C GLY A 52 -8.32 3.63 -6.25
N HIS A 53 -9.43 4.13 -6.79
CA HIS A 53 -10.55 3.35 -7.31
C HIS A 53 -11.21 4.10 -8.49
N ILE A 54 -11.78 3.38 -9.46
CA ILE A 54 -12.56 4.01 -10.54
C ILE A 54 -13.69 4.88 -9.96
N THR A 55 -14.11 5.91 -10.70
CA THR A 55 -15.28 6.72 -10.33
C THR A 55 -16.59 6.03 -10.70
N LYS A 56 -17.70 6.47 -10.10
CA LYS A 56 -19.05 6.01 -10.47
C LYS A 56 -19.33 6.15 -11.98
N SER A 57 -18.90 7.26 -12.58
CA SER A 57 -19.06 7.50 -14.03
C SER A 57 -18.26 6.56 -14.93
N GLN A 58 -17.21 5.92 -14.41
CA GLN A 58 -16.44 4.91 -15.13
C GLN A 58 -17.01 3.49 -14.92
N SER A 59 -17.89 3.30 -13.93
CA SER A 59 -18.50 2.01 -13.64
C SER A 59 -19.68 1.74 -14.57
N PRO A 60 -19.75 0.56 -15.23
CA PRO A 60 -20.92 0.18 -16.03
C PRO A 60 -22.23 0.12 -15.23
N SER A 61 -22.15 -0.05 -13.91
CA SER A 61 -23.30 -0.10 -13.00
C SER A 61 -23.61 1.24 -12.33
N GLU A 62 -22.86 2.30 -12.65
CA GLU A 62 -22.90 3.60 -11.98
C GLU A 62 -22.64 3.55 -10.46
N SER A 63 -22.19 2.41 -9.95
CA SER A 63 -21.88 2.15 -8.55
C SER A 63 -20.46 1.63 -8.38
N ILE A 64 -19.86 1.93 -7.23
CA ILE A 64 -18.57 1.40 -6.80
C ILE A 64 -18.69 0.71 -5.44
N ALA A 65 -19.79 -0.01 -5.21
CA ALA A 65 -20.05 -0.72 -3.95
C ALA A 65 -18.93 -1.71 -3.55
N SER A 66 -18.16 -2.22 -4.52
CA SER A 66 -16.98 -3.07 -4.28
C SER A 66 -15.72 -2.30 -3.88
N ALA A 67 -15.76 -0.97 -3.85
CA ALA A 67 -14.62 -0.17 -3.42
C ALA A 67 -14.38 -0.39 -1.91
N PRO A 68 -13.11 -0.46 -1.47
CA PRO A 68 -12.80 -0.48 -0.05
C PRO A 68 -13.40 0.73 0.66
N ARG A 69 -13.86 0.55 1.90
CA ARG A 69 -14.42 1.62 2.72
C ARG A 69 -13.50 1.89 3.90
N THR A 70 -13.63 1.12 4.97
CA THR A 70 -12.77 1.26 6.15
C THR A 70 -11.56 0.36 5.98
N PHE A 71 -10.38 0.91 6.20
CA PHE A 71 -9.14 0.16 6.11
C PHE A 71 -8.11 0.65 7.12
N SER A 72 -7.22 -0.25 7.51
CA SER A 72 -6.20 -0.05 8.52
C SER A 72 -4.80 -0.31 7.95
N ILE A 73 -3.83 0.51 8.34
CA ILE A 73 -2.44 0.44 7.87
C ILE A 73 -1.54 -0.03 9.01
N TYR A 74 -0.68 -1.00 8.72
CA TYR A 74 0.33 -1.52 9.65
C TYR A 74 1.71 -1.49 9.00
N GLY A 75 2.72 -1.04 9.75
CA GLY A 75 4.12 -1.10 9.34
C GLY A 75 4.82 -2.31 9.95
N MET A 76 5.61 -3.03 9.15
CA MET A 76 6.31 -4.25 9.56
C MET A 76 7.81 -4.12 9.22
N ARG A 77 8.69 -4.57 10.12
CA ARG A 77 10.14 -4.58 9.87
C ARG A 77 10.57 -5.83 9.13
N THR A 78 9.90 -6.95 9.40
CA THR A 78 10.12 -8.24 8.75
C THR A 78 8.80 -8.77 8.18
N ALA A 79 8.88 -9.69 7.21
CA ALA A 79 7.70 -10.23 6.53
C ALA A 79 6.77 -11.09 7.43
N THR A 80 7.28 -11.55 8.57
CA THR A 80 6.57 -12.46 9.49
C THR A 80 5.99 -11.76 10.72
N GLU A 81 6.19 -10.44 10.86
CA GLU A 81 5.60 -9.67 11.95
C GLU A 81 4.12 -9.39 11.71
N GLU A 82 3.30 -9.43 12.78
CA GLU A 82 1.88 -9.01 12.73
C GLU A 82 1.70 -7.55 12.29
N GLY A 83 2.70 -6.70 12.58
CA GLY A 83 2.77 -5.31 12.17
C GLY A 83 2.30 -4.30 13.22
N ARG A 84 2.96 -3.15 13.22
CA ARG A 84 2.65 -2.01 14.09
C ARG A 84 1.55 -1.16 13.47
N TYR A 85 0.44 -1.00 14.18
CA TYR A 85 -0.67 -0.15 13.75
C TYR A 85 -0.25 1.32 13.57
N LEU A 86 -0.55 1.88 12.39
CA LEU A 86 -0.24 3.25 12.01
C LEU A 86 -1.50 4.13 11.91
N GLY A 87 -2.66 3.55 11.61
CA GLY A 87 -3.93 4.27 11.56
C GLY A 87 -5.04 3.52 10.81
N THR A 88 -6.28 3.91 11.08
CA THR A 88 -7.49 3.49 10.36
C THR A 88 -8.03 4.70 9.61
N LEU A 89 -8.48 4.48 8.38
CA LEU A 89 -8.87 5.48 7.40
C LEU A 89 -10.16 5.03 6.72
N VAL A 90 -10.82 5.97 6.04
CA VAL A 90 -12.05 5.69 5.28
C VAL A 90 -11.91 6.26 3.88
N TYR A 91 -12.02 5.41 2.87
CA TYR A 91 -12.09 5.83 1.47
C TYR A 91 -13.50 6.30 1.15
N ASP A 92 -13.63 7.52 0.63
CA ASP A 92 -14.92 8.14 0.30
C ASP A 92 -15.36 7.78 -1.13
N GLN A 93 -16.44 7.03 -1.29
CA GLN A 93 -16.95 6.67 -2.63
C GLN A 93 -17.48 7.85 -3.46
N ASP A 94 -17.74 9.00 -2.82
CA ASP A 94 -18.19 10.23 -3.47
C ASP A 94 -17.04 11.23 -3.67
N GLY A 95 -15.85 10.88 -3.19
CA GLY A 95 -14.64 11.69 -3.31
C GLY A 95 -13.91 11.52 -4.64
N ALA A 96 -12.66 12.00 -4.68
CA ALA A 96 -11.79 11.84 -5.83
C ALA A 96 -11.42 10.35 -6.06
N ALA A 97 -11.14 9.97 -7.32
CA ALA A 97 -10.73 8.62 -7.67
C ALA A 97 -9.49 8.16 -6.89
N PHE A 98 -8.50 9.06 -6.74
CA PHE A 98 -7.34 8.87 -5.89
C PHE A 98 -7.46 9.72 -4.62
N GLN A 99 -7.37 9.09 -3.46
CA GLN A 99 -7.44 9.76 -2.16
C GLN A 99 -6.17 9.49 -1.38
N THR A 100 -5.55 10.56 -0.89
CA THR A 100 -4.32 10.49 -0.09
C THR A 100 -4.64 10.79 1.35
N PHE A 101 -4.21 9.89 2.23
CA PHE A 101 -4.52 9.90 3.65
C PHE A 101 -3.25 10.07 4.45
N LYS A 102 -3.20 11.12 5.29
CA LYS A 102 -2.12 11.30 6.26
C LYS A 102 -2.33 10.35 7.43
N LEU A 103 -1.28 9.63 7.81
CA LEU A 103 -1.33 8.78 8.98
C LEU A 103 -1.22 9.64 10.24
N PRO A 104 -1.99 9.37 11.30
CA PRO A 104 -2.00 10.18 12.52
C PRO A 104 -0.68 10.11 13.29
N ASN A 105 0.13 9.06 13.09
CA ASN A 105 1.36 8.84 13.83
C ASN A 105 2.52 8.37 12.91
N PRO A 106 3.05 9.23 12.03
CA PRO A 106 4.03 8.85 11.02
C PRO A 106 5.41 8.50 11.61
N ASP A 107 5.81 9.12 12.72
CA ASP A 107 7.14 8.92 13.33
C ASP A 107 7.28 7.64 14.17
N ARG A 108 6.34 6.69 14.03
CA ARG A 108 6.32 5.44 14.80
C ARG A 108 7.33 4.38 14.36
N GLY A 109 8.23 4.72 13.46
CA GLY A 109 9.37 3.90 13.08
C GLY A 109 9.61 3.85 11.58
N VAL A 110 10.61 3.08 11.22
CA VAL A 110 10.99 2.78 9.84
C VAL A 110 10.61 1.34 9.54
N PHE A 111 9.93 1.12 8.42
CA PHE A 111 9.37 -0.18 8.04
C PHE A 111 9.89 -0.62 6.66
N ARG A 112 10.07 -1.93 6.47
CA ARG A 112 10.40 -2.53 5.17
C ARG A 112 9.18 -3.09 4.47
N TYR A 113 8.11 -3.34 5.22
CA TYR A 113 6.87 -3.87 4.70
C TYR A 113 5.70 -3.05 5.24
N VAL A 114 4.62 -3.00 4.47
CA VAL A 114 3.35 -2.40 4.90
C VAL A 114 2.23 -3.41 4.66
N LYS A 115 1.30 -3.50 5.60
CA LYS A 115 0.07 -4.27 5.47
C LYS A 115 -1.10 -3.29 5.37
N LEU A 116 -1.83 -3.38 4.28
CA LEU A 116 -3.14 -2.79 4.09
C LEU A 116 -4.19 -3.83 4.50
N GLN A 117 -4.92 -3.56 5.57
CA GLN A 117 -6.04 -4.36 6.03
C GLN A 117 -7.33 -3.68 5.59
N ILE A 118 -8.16 -4.35 4.80
CA ILE A 118 -9.51 -3.88 4.48
C ILE A 118 -10.47 -4.45 5.51
N ASP A 119 -11.21 -3.57 6.18
CA ASP A 119 -12.13 -3.90 7.26
C ASP A 119 -13.60 -3.94 6.78
N SER A 120 -13.91 -3.22 5.69
CA SER A 120 -15.21 -3.23 5.00
C SER A 120 -15.13 -2.63 3.60
N ASN A 121 -16.18 -2.83 2.80
CA ASN A 121 -16.40 -2.14 1.52
C ASN A 121 -17.70 -1.29 1.55
N TRP A 122 -18.10 -0.76 0.39
CA TRP A 122 -19.28 0.10 0.24
C TRP A 122 -20.61 -0.66 -0.02
N GLY A 123 -20.66 -1.96 0.26
CA GLY A 123 -21.90 -2.74 0.29
C GLY A 123 -21.99 -3.89 -0.73
N ASN A 124 -20.90 -4.22 -1.44
CA ASN A 124 -20.88 -5.42 -2.27
C ASN A 124 -20.65 -6.67 -1.39
N THR A 125 -21.60 -7.60 -1.38
CA THR A 125 -21.55 -8.79 -0.52
C THR A 125 -20.60 -9.88 -1.03
N ASP A 126 -20.25 -9.84 -2.31
CA ASP A 126 -19.58 -10.95 -2.98
C ASP A 126 -18.07 -10.74 -3.01
N TYR A 127 -17.63 -9.50 -3.24
CA TYR A 127 -16.21 -9.16 -3.35
C TYR A 127 -15.90 -7.69 -3.09
N THR A 128 -14.62 -7.43 -2.86
CA THR A 128 -14.02 -6.10 -2.82
C THR A 128 -12.92 -6.01 -3.86
N CYS A 129 -12.78 -4.86 -4.53
CA CYS A 129 -11.78 -4.66 -5.58
C CYS A 129 -10.84 -3.50 -5.28
N LEU A 130 -9.54 -3.81 -5.19
CA LEU A 130 -8.48 -2.83 -4.97
C LEU A 130 -7.78 -2.48 -6.28
N TYR A 131 -7.87 -1.23 -6.72
CA TYR A 131 -7.23 -0.79 -7.97
C TYR A 131 -5.78 -0.32 -7.77
N SER A 132 -5.55 0.58 -6.81
CA SER A 132 -4.22 1.14 -6.60
C SER A 132 -4.00 1.41 -5.12
N PHE A 133 -2.85 0.99 -4.63
CA PHE A 133 -2.35 1.32 -3.30
C PHE A 133 -0.93 1.86 -3.43
N ARG A 134 -0.69 3.04 -2.86
CA ARG A 134 0.62 3.70 -2.88
C ARG A 134 1.01 4.10 -1.47
N VAL A 135 2.30 4.03 -1.20
CA VAL A 135 2.89 4.29 0.11
C VAL A 135 3.85 5.46 -0.04
N HIS A 136 3.71 6.46 0.81
CA HIS A 136 4.54 7.65 0.81
C HIS A 136 5.22 7.83 2.15
N GLY A 137 6.44 8.34 2.12
CA GLY A 137 7.21 8.53 3.34
C GLY A 137 8.61 9.03 3.07
N LYS A 138 9.38 9.16 4.14
CA LYS A 138 10.81 9.47 4.07
C LYS A 138 11.60 8.18 4.16
N ILE A 139 12.61 8.02 3.31
CA ILE A 139 13.55 6.91 3.44
C ILE A 139 14.22 7.03 4.80
N GLY A 140 14.04 6.01 5.63
CA GLY A 140 14.77 5.90 6.88
C GLY A 140 16.16 5.37 6.57
N GLU A 141 17.19 5.99 7.13
CA GLU A 141 18.50 5.38 7.18
C GLU A 141 18.36 4.11 8.02
N GLY A 142 18.20 2.97 7.35
CA GLY A 142 18.41 1.69 8.00
C GLY A 142 19.85 1.65 8.50
N GLU A 143 20.10 0.99 9.63
CA GLU A 143 21.44 0.61 10.03
C GLU A 143 22.03 -0.37 8.99
N GLY A 144 22.45 0.17 7.86
CA GLY A 144 23.25 -0.46 6.83
C GLY A 144 24.62 0.19 6.92
N LYS A 145 25.57 -0.58 7.47
CA LYS A 145 27.02 -0.35 7.53
C LYS A 145 27.53 0.84 6.72
N SER A 146 28.28 1.72 7.41
CA SER A 146 29.27 2.64 6.85
C SER A 146 29.68 2.26 5.42
N ILE A 147 29.23 3.04 4.45
CA ILE A 147 29.93 3.13 3.17
C ILE A 147 31.32 3.64 3.54
N THR A 148 32.28 2.73 3.53
CA THR A 148 33.71 3.01 3.61
C THR A 148 33.99 4.23 2.73
N LYS A 149 34.54 5.27 3.35
CA LYS A 149 35.06 6.45 2.66
C LYS A 149 35.84 5.95 1.44
N ARG A 150 35.54 6.48 0.26
CA ARG A 150 36.36 6.27 -0.93
C ARG A 150 37.81 6.56 -0.51
N PRO A 151 38.78 5.65 -0.73
CA PRO A 151 40.16 5.98 -0.46
C PRO A 151 40.54 7.15 -1.36
N ASN A 152 41.16 8.15 -0.74
CA ASN A 152 41.74 9.32 -1.39
C ASN A 152 42.71 8.81 -2.46
N PHE A 153 42.42 9.05 -3.73
CA PHE A 153 43.42 8.86 -4.79
C PHE A 153 44.48 9.96 -4.63
N PRO A 154 45.77 9.64 -4.47
CA PRO A 154 46.80 10.65 -4.62
C PRO A 154 46.87 11.09 -6.08
N GLU A 155 46.86 12.40 -6.31
CA GLU A 155 47.23 12.97 -7.61
C GLU A 155 48.67 12.54 -7.91
N PHE A 156 48.87 11.89 -9.05
CA PHE A 156 50.20 11.72 -9.61
C PHE A 156 50.67 13.07 -10.14
N SER A 157 51.85 13.47 -9.66
CA SER A 157 52.65 14.63 -10.05
C SER A 157 52.84 14.80 -11.54
#